data_AF-A0A1B6GXQ0-F1
#
_entry.id   AF-A0A1B6GXQ0-F1
#
_cell.length_a   1.000
_cell.length_b   1.000
_cell.length_c   1.000
_cell.angle_alpha   90.00
_cell.angle_beta   90.00
_cell.angle_gamma   90.00
#
_symmetry.space_group_name_H-M   'P 1'
#
loop_
_entity.id
_entity.type
_entity.pdbx_description
1 polymer ?
#
loop_
_entity_poly.entity_id
_entity_poly.type
_entity_poly.pdbx_seq_one_letter_code
_entity_poly.pdbx_strand_id
1 'polypeptide(L)'
;MSTEKKNEEPKWSDLGVKDKAKYLFQNITVEPMLACYIIPSVLASLATQNLNLEKACRVNLKYSDEVCDALEARQTANYTQQEVQVQQLVAGMAIWKTLLQSSIPAFLIMFLGSWSDRKG
;
A
#
# COMPACT_ATOMS: atom_id res chain seq x y z
N MET A 1 -42.14 -33.66 29.22
CA MET A 1 -41.02 -32.94 29.85
C MET A 1 -39.74 -33.54 29.31
N SER A 2 -39.28 -33.02 28.17
CA SER A 2 -38.03 -33.46 27.53
C SER A 2 -37.16 -32.22 27.45
N THR A 3 -36.08 -32.28 28.20
CA THR A 3 -35.17 -31.18 28.49
C THR A 3 -34.49 -30.69 27.21
N GLU A 4 -34.69 -29.40 26.97
CA GLU A 4 -34.01 -28.59 25.96
C GLU A 4 -32.50 -28.62 26.23
N LYS A 5 -31.73 -29.24 25.32
CA LYS A 5 -30.27 -29.16 25.34
C LYS A 5 -29.86 -27.75 24.92
N LYS A 6 -29.59 -26.88 25.90
CA LYS A 6 -28.89 -25.61 25.67
C LYS A 6 -27.49 -25.93 25.14
N ASN A 7 -27.27 -25.69 23.85
CA ASN A 7 -25.94 -25.60 23.27
C ASN A 7 -25.31 -24.32 23.83
N GLU A 8 -24.57 -24.43 24.93
CA GLU A 8 -23.80 -23.31 25.49
C GLU A 8 -22.58 -23.05 24.58
N GLU A 9 -22.50 -21.84 24.04
CA GLU A 9 -21.34 -21.39 23.27
C GLU A 9 -20.09 -21.39 24.18
N PRO A 10 -18.92 -21.85 23.70
CA PRO A 10 -17.73 -21.99 24.52
C PRO A 10 -17.28 -20.62 25.05
N LYS A 11 -17.29 -20.46 26.38
CA LYS A 11 -16.93 -19.23 27.08
C LYS A 11 -15.42 -18.98 26.99
N TRP A 12 -15.02 -17.81 26.48
CA TRP A 12 -13.62 -17.39 26.26
C TRP A 12 -12.66 -17.60 27.45
N SER A 13 -13.14 -17.64 28.69
CA SER A 13 -12.31 -17.86 29.88
C SER A 13 -11.75 -19.28 29.98
N ASP A 14 -12.41 -20.27 29.36
CA ASP A 14 -12.17 -21.69 29.63
C ASP A 14 -11.37 -22.38 28.51
N LEU A 15 -11.06 -21.64 27.43
CA LEU A 15 -10.28 -22.16 26.31
C LEU A 15 -8.77 -22.05 26.57
N GLY A 16 -8.06 -23.13 26.25
CA GLY A 16 -6.60 -23.14 26.19
C GLY A 16 -6.06 -22.16 25.14
N VAL A 17 -4.81 -21.72 25.28
CA VAL A 17 -4.19 -20.72 24.40
C VAL A 17 -4.26 -21.12 22.91
N LYS A 18 -4.18 -22.43 22.63
CA LYS A 18 -4.33 -23.00 21.28
C LYS A 18 -5.76 -22.91 20.75
N ASP A 19 -6.75 -23.13 21.60
CA ASP A 19 -8.16 -23.07 21.23
C ASP A 19 -8.64 -21.61 21.11
N LYS A 20 -8.10 -20.70 21.91
CA LYS A 20 -8.26 -19.24 21.74
C LYS A 20 -7.71 -18.76 20.41
N ALA A 21 -6.49 -19.19 20.04
CA ALA A 21 -5.91 -18.88 18.74
C ALA A 21 -6.77 -19.46 17.61
N LYS A 22 -7.23 -20.71 17.72
CA LYS A 22 -8.11 -21.33 16.72
C LYS A 22 -9.44 -20.60 16.58
N TYR A 23 -10.04 -20.17 17.69
CA TYR A 23 -11.28 -19.38 17.70
C TYR A 23 -11.07 -17.98 17.10
N LEU A 24 -9.94 -17.32 17.39
CA LEU A 24 -9.55 -16.07 16.74
C LEU A 24 -9.31 -16.22 15.24
N PHE A 25 -8.65 -17.29 14.80
CA PHE A 25 -8.42 -17.57 13.38
C PHE A 25 -9.72 -17.94 12.65
N GLN A 26 -10.66 -18.62 13.31
CA GLN A 26 -11.96 -18.95 12.73
C GLN A 26 -12.91 -17.74 12.63
N ASN A 27 -12.78 -16.78 13.55
CA ASN A 27 -13.57 -15.54 13.56
C ASN A 27 -12.79 -14.33 13.02
N ILE A 28 -11.62 -14.54 12.39
CA ILE A 28 -10.80 -13.45 11.87
C ILE A 28 -11.53 -12.78 10.70
N THR A 29 -11.91 -11.53 10.90
CA THR A 29 -12.53 -10.66 9.89
C THR A 29 -11.50 -10.30 8.81
N VAL A 30 -11.93 -9.71 7.70
CA VAL A 30 -11.05 -9.25 6.59
C VAL A 30 -10.11 -8.09 6.96
N GLU A 31 -10.31 -7.45 8.11
CA GLU A 31 -9.62 -6.23 8.54
C GLU A 31 -8.10 -6.41 8.80
N PRO A 32 -7.60 -7.48 9.46
CA PRO A 32 -6.17 -7.68 9.70
C PRO A 32 -5.40 -7.97 8.41
N MET A 33 -6.00 -8.70 7.46
CA MET A 33 -5.37 -8.99 6.18
C MET A 33 -5.21 -7.72 5.35
N LEU A 34 -6.24 -6.87 5.35
CA LEU A 34 -6.21 -5.57 4.68
C LEU A 34 -5.16 -4.64 5.33
N ALA A 35 -5.10 -4.58 6.66
CA ALA A 35 -4.09 -3.79 7.37
C ALA A 35 -2.66 -4.27 7.05
N CYS A 36 -2.44 -5.60 7.07
CA CYS A 36 -1.16 -6.21 6.68
C CYS A 36 -0.80 -5.98 5.21
N TYR A 37 -1.76 -5.69 4.33
CA TYR A 37 -1.48 -5.31 2.93
C TYR A 37 -1.19 -3.81 2.78
N ILE A 38 -1.97 -2.95 3.44
CA ILE A 38 -1.86 -1.49 3.29
C ILE A 38 -0.56 -0.97 3.91
N ILE A 39 -0.19 -1.44 5.11
CA ILE A 39 0.99 -0.92 5.82
C ILE A 39 2.28 -1.10 4.99
N PRO A 40 2.63 -2.31 4.50
CA PRO A 40 3.79 -2.49 3.64
C PRO A 40 3.67 -1.75 2.32
N SER A 41 2.47 -1.66 1.75
CA SER A 41 2.25 -0.94 0.49
C SER A 41 2.55 0.56 0.63
N VAL A 42 2.08 1.19 1.71
CA VAL A 42 2.35 2.59 2.01
C VAL A 42 3.84 2.80 2.30
N LEU A 43 4.45 1.95 3.13
CA LEU A 43 5.89 2.03 3.41
C LEU A 43 6.74 1.90 2.15
N ALA A 44 6.41 0.95 1.28
CA ALA A 44 7.09 0.79 -0.01
C ALA A 44 6.90 2.01 -0.91
N SER A 45 5.71 2.63 -0.90
CA SER A 45 5.44 3.85 -1.66
C SER A 45 6.26 5.05 -1.15
N LEU A 46 6.41 5.19 0.17
CA LEU A 46 7.21 6.25 0.80
C LEU A 46 8.71 6.02 0.54
N ALA A 47 9.19 4.79 0.71
CA ALA A 47 10.57 4.42 0.40
C ALA A 47 10.90 4.68 -1.07
N THR A 48 9.98 4.34 -1.98
CA THR A 48 10.13 4.62 -3.42
C THR A 48 10.22 6.12 -3.71
N GLN A 49 9.46 6.95 -3.00
CA GLN A 49 9.54 8.40 -3.15
C GLN A 49 10.89 8.95 -2.70
N ASN A 50 11.41 8.52 -1.54
CA ASN A 50 12.72 8.94 -1.04
C ASN A 50 13.86 8.46 -1.96
N LEU A 51 13.82 7.21 -2.41
CA LEU A 51 14.80 6.66 -3.34
C LEU A 51 14.77 7.35 -4.71
N ASN A 52 13.58 7.68 -5.21
CA ASN A 52 13.46 8.42 -6.47
C ASN A 52 13.97 9.85 -6.34
N LEU A 53 13.81 10.50 -5.18
CA LEU A 53 14.33 11.83 -4.90
C LEU A 53 15.87 11.83 -4.88
N GLU A 54 16.48 10.87 -4.20
CA GLU A 54 17.94 10.70 -4.16
C GLU A 54 18.52 10.44 -5.56
N LYS A 55 17.93 9.49 -6.32
CA LYS A 55 18.35 9.21 -7.71
C LYS A 55 18.09 10.39 -8.64
N ALA A 56 16.97 11.10 -8.51
CA ALA A 56 16.68 12.28 -9.32
C ALA A 56 17.72 13.39 -9.10
N CYS A 57 18.06 13.65 -7.83
CA CYS A 57 19.03 14.68 -7.44
C CYS A 57 20.47 14.33 -7.88
N ARG A 58 20.93 13.11 -7.55
CA ARG A 58 22.33 12.71 -7.72
C ARG A 58 22.65 12.19 -9.12
N VAL A 59 21.75 11.42 -9.73
CA VAL A 59 22.00 10.76 -11.04
C VAL A 59 21.43 11.57 -12.20
N ASN A 60 20.21 12.11 -12.05
CA ASN A 60 19.54 12.83 -13.15
C ASN A 60 20.01 14.29 -13.26
N LEU A 61 20.04 15.01 -12.14
CA LEU A 61 20.40 16.43 -12.07
C LEU A 61 21.88 16.68 -11.73
N LYS A 62 22.61 15.67 -11.24
CA LYS A 62 24.04 15.73 -10.87
C LYS A 62 24.37 16.89 -9.91
N TYR A 63 23.49 17.16 -8.94
CA TYR A 63 23.80 18.10 -7.87
C TYR A 63 24.85 17.54 -6.91
N SER A 64 25.54 18.42 -6.18
CA SER A 64 26.53 17.99 -5.18
C SER A 64 25.85 17.30 -3.99
N ASP A 65 26.59 16.38 -3.37
CA ASP A 65 26.10 15.52 -2.28
C ASP A 65 25.50 16.33 -1.13
N GLU A 66 26.11 17.46 -0.80
CA GLU A 66 25.64 18.38 0.23
C GLU A 66 24.27 19.02 -0.07
N VAL A 67 23.91 19.21 -1.34
CA VAL A 67 22.59 19.71 -1.75
C VAL A 67 21.55 18.58 -1.68
N CYS A 68 21.91 17.37 -2.11
CA CYS A 68 21.00 16.23 -2.06
C CYS A 68 20.73 15.77 -0.62
N ASP A 69 21.74 15.76 0.25
CA ASP A 69 21.60 15.42 1.67
C ASP A 69 20.79 16.49 2.42
N ALA A 70 20.93 17.77 2.06
CA ALA A 70 20.10 18.84 2.60
C ALA A 70 18.63 18.74 2.16
N LEU A 71 18.38 18.30 0.91
CA LEU A 71 17.03 18.02 0.42
C LEU A 71 16.39 16.80 1.12
N GLU A 72 17.16 15.74 1.38
CA GLU A 72 16.70 14.56 2.13
C GLU A 72 16.39 14.91 3.59
N ALA A 73 17.26 15.70 4.24
CA ALA A 73 17.09 16.18 5.61
C ALA A 73 16.01 17.26 5.79
N ARG A 74 15.29 17.64 4.71
CA ARG A 74 14.30 18.73 4.68
C ARG A 74 14.85 20.11 5.08
N GLN A 75 16.14 20.35 4.88
CA GLN A 75 16.78 21.65 5.03
C GLN A 75 16.76 22.42 3.70
N THR A 76 15.55 22.73 3.23
CA THR A 76 15.30 23.34 1.90
C THR A 76 15.27 24.86 1.88
N ALA A 77 15.53 25.53 3.01
CA ALA A 77 15.46 27.01 3.13
C ALA A 77 16.34 27.78 2.13
N ASN A 78 17.42 27.18 1.60
CA ASN A 78 18.30 27.78 0.59
C ASN A 78 18.25 27.08 -0.79
N TYR A 79 17.48 26.00 -0.96
CA TYR A 79 17.52 25.12 -2.15
C TYR A 79 16.14 24.87 -2.78
N THR A 80 15.23 25.83 -2.67
CA THR A 80 13.84 25.73 -3.15
C THR A 80 13.72 25.48 -4.65
N GLN A 81 14.62 26.02 -5.47
CA GLN A 81 14.63 25.80 -6.93
C GLN A 81 14.93 24.34 -7.28
N GLN A 82 15.89 23.74 -6.59
CA GLN A 82 16.32 22.36 -6.77
C GLN A 82 15.24 21.39 -6.27
N GLU A 83 14.58 21.72 -5.16
CA GLU A 83 13.46 20.96 -4.63
C GLU A 83 12.30 20.88 -5.64
N VAL A 84 11.94 22.00 -6.28
CA VAL A 84 10.87 22.05 -7.29
C VAL A 84 11.18 21.16 -8.49
N GLN A 85 12.41 21.18 -9.01
CA GLN A 85 12.79 20.37 -10.16
C GLN A 85 12.73 18.86 -9.86
N VAL A 86 13.17 18.46 -8.67
CA VAL A 86 13.11 17.05 -8.26
C VAL A 86 11.66 16.60 -8.02
N GLN A 87 10.85 17.42 -7.35
CA GLN A 87 9.44 17.12 -7.14
C GLN A 87 8.66 17.03 -8.45
N GLN A 88 8.97 17.87 -9.43
CA GLN A 88 8.32 17.84 -10.75
C GLN A 88 8.65 16.56 -11.53
N LEU A 89 9.89 16.07 -11.43
CA LEU A 89 10.30 14.79 -12.03
C LEU A 89 9.60 13.60 -11.36
N VAL A 90 9.55 13.58 -10.02
CA VAL A 90 8.88 12.53 -9.25
C VAL A 90 7.37 12.53 -9.49
N ALA A 91 6.75 13.71 -9.54
CA ALA A 91 5.34 13.87 -9.87
C ALA A 91 5.05 13.34 -11.29
N GLY A 92 5.89 13.67 -12.27
CA GLY A 92 5.77 13.13 -13.63
C GLY A 92 5.81 11.61 -13.67
N MET A 93 6.75 10.99 -12.95
CA MET A 93 6.83 9.52 -12.85
C MET A 93 5.61 8.91 -12.15
N ALA A 94 5.10 9.54 -11.09
CA ALA A 94 3.91 9.07 -10.39
C ALA A 94 2.65 9.16 -11.28
N ILE A 95 2.49 10.23 -12.04
CA ILE A 95 1.40 10.41 -13.01
C ILE A 95 1.47 9.30 -14.06
N TRP A 96 2.63 9.09 -14.68
CA TRP A 96 2.79 8.04 -15.70
C TRP A 96 2.52 6.64 -15.17
N LYS A 97 2.99 6.34 -13.95
CA LYS A 97 2.71 5.07 -13.28
C LYS A 97 1.21 4.88 -13.05
N THR A 98 0.50 5.94 -12.65
CA THR A 98 -0.95 5.92 -12.41
C THR A 98 -1.72 5.69 -13.70
N LEU A 99 -1.33 6.34 -14.80
CA LEU A 99 -1.93 6.15 -16.12
C LEU A 99 -1.74 4.72 -16.64
N LEU A 100 -0.55 4.14 -16.48
CA LEU A 100 -0.31 2.74 -16.82
C LEU A 100 -1.13 1.79 -15.94
N GLN A 101 -1.18 2.07 -14.63
CA GLN A 101 -1.89 1.23 -13.69
C GLN A 101 -3.42 1.31 -13.84
N SER A 102 -3.98 2.40 -14.35
CA SER A 102 -5.42 2.53 -14.61
C SER A 102 -5.83 2.07 -16.01
N SER A 103 -4.97 2.26 -17.00
CA SER A 103 -5.24 1.82 -18.38
C SER A 103 -5.31 0.31 -18.49
N ILE A 104 -4.38 -0.43 -17.90
CA ILE A 104 -4.35 -1.91 -17.93
C ILE A 104 -5.69 -2.52 -17.45
N PRO A 105 -6.19 -2.22 -16.23
CA PRO A 105 -7.47 -2.75 -15.77
C PRO A 105 -8.66 -2.21 -16.59
N ALA A 106 -8.62 -0.96 -17.08
CA ALA A 106 -9.69 -0.44 -17.94
C ALA A 106 -9.82 -1.21 -19.27
N PHE A 107 -8.68 -1.53 -19.90
CA PHE A 107 -8.66 -2.39 -21.09
C PHE A 107 -9.13 -3.81 -20.77
N LEU A 108 -8.64 -4.40 -19.67
CA LEU A 108 -9.07 -5.74 -19.25
C LEU A 108 -10.57 -5.80 -18.96
N ILE A 109 -11.15 -4.80 -18.30
CA ILE A 109 -12.59 -4.72 -18.01
C ILE A 109 -13.39 -4.54 -19.30
N MET A 110 -12.92 -3.74 -20.27
CA MET A 110 -13.62 -3.58 -21.55
C MET A 110 -13.68 -4.90 -22.35
N PHE A 111 -12.59 -5.65 -22.39
CA PHE A 111 -12.54 -6.95 -23.08
C PHE A 111 -13.24 -8.07 -22.31
N LEU A 112 -13.00 -8.18 -21.00
CA LEU A 112 -13.65 -9.20 -20.17
C LEU A 112 -15.13 -8.89 -19.95
N GLY A 113 -15.53 -7.63 -19.88
CA GLY A 113 -16.92 -7.21 -19.78
C GLY A 113 -17.73 -7.60 -21.02
N SER A 114 -17.21 -7.32 -22.21
CA SER A 114 -17.85 -7.73 -23.47
C SER A 114 -17.81 -9.25 -23.71
N TRP A 115 -16.80 -9.95 -23.18
CA TRP A 115 -16.76 -11.42 -23.18
C TRP A 115 -17.74 -12.04 -22.18
N SER A 116 -17.86 -11.44 -20.99
CA SER A 116 -18.81 -11.83 -19.94
C SER A 116 -20.26 -11.71 -20.42
N ASP A 117 -20.58 -10.67 -21.19
CA ASP A 117 -21.90 -10.45 -21.76
C ASP A 117 -22.30 -11.55 -22.77
N ARG A 118 -21.32 -12.16 -23.45
CA ARG A 118 -21.55 -13.12 -24.54
C ARG A 118 -21.40 -14.58 -24.13
N LYS A 119 -20.92 -14.86 -22.91
CA LYS A 119 -20.71 -16.21 -22.35
C LYS A 119 -21.46 -16.45 -21.02
N GLY A 120 -22.36 -15.54 -20.65
CA GLY A 120 -23.36 -15.76 -19.60
C GLY A 120 -24.43 -16.76 -20.01
#